data_AF-A0A816YDW9-F1
#
_entry.id   AF-A0A816YDW9-F1
#
_cell.length_a   1.000
_cell.length_b   1.000
_cell.length_c   1.000
_cell.angle_alpha   90.00
_cell.angle_beta   90.00
_cell.angle_gamma   90.00
#
_symmetry.space_group_name_H-M   'P 1'
#
loop_
_entity.id
_entity.type
_entity.pdbx_description
1 polymer ?
#
loop_
_entity_poly.entity_id
_entity_poly.type
_entity_poly.pdbx_seq_one_letter_code
_entity_poly.pdbx_strand_id
1 'polypeptide(L)'
;MIDWEIAEEFVEIWGKERKLVEMHEEASPMVRYELSIVIGSMFIEIGKWRVQCGGEARAGLVDMWFKPMLLDFGWLQMGKKGLYMREVEEGMGQTLLTPIEEALSSVHGMFQVVL
;
A
#
# COMPACT_ATOMS: atom_id res chain seq x y z
N MET A 1 10.91 7.41 -19.70
CA MET A 1 10.25 6.17 -20.18
C MET A 1 10.65 4.99 -19.31
N ILE A 2 11.93 4.83 -18.99
CA ILE A 2 12.40 3.77 -18.06
C ILE A 2 11.78 3.89 -16.65
N ASP A 3 11.57 5.09 -16.13
CA ASP A 3 11.09 5.27 -14.75
C ASP A 3 9.64 4.81 -14.49
N TRP A 4 8.76 4.85 -15.50
CA TRP A 4 7.35 4.45 -15.31
C TRP A 4 7.18 2.94 -15.41
N GLU A 5 7.89 2.29 -16.34
CA GLU A 5 7.90 0.83 -16.50
C GLU A 5 8.46 0.17 -15.24
N ILE A 6 9.57 0.71 -14.71
CA ILE A 6 10.15 0.24 -13.45
C ILE A 6 9.19 0.44 -12.28
N ALA A 7 8.50 1.58 -12.22
CA ALA A 7 7.55 1.84 -11.14
C ALA A 7 6.34 0.89 -11.19
N GLU A 8 5.83 0.58 -12.38
CA GLU A 8 4.75 -0.40 -12.57
C GLU A 8 5.19 -1.81 -12.17
N GLU A 9 6.35 -2.27 -12.67
CA GLU A 9 6.93 -3.56 -12.31
C GLU A 9 7.15 -3.67 -10.79
N PHE A 10 7.56 -2.57 -10.16
CA PHE A 10 7.71 -2.51 -8.71
C PHE A 10 6.37 -2.71 -7.99
N VAL A 11 5.30 -2.02 -8.41
CA VAL A 11 3.97 -2.25 -7.83
C VAL A 11 3.52 -3.70 -8.01
N GLU A 12 3.79 -4.30 -9.17
CA GLU A 12 3.42 -5.68 -9.46
C GLU A 12 4.17 -6.70 -8.58
N ILE A 13 5.49 -6.55 -8.43
CA ILE A 13 6.30 -7.43 -7.57
C ILE A 13 5.77 -7.38 -6.13
N TRP A 14 5.56 -6.17 -5.60
CA TRP A 14 5.13 -5.99 -4.22
C TRP A 14 3.68 -6.43 -4.00
N GLY A 15 2.82 -6.31 -5.01
CA GLY A 15 1.46 -6.85 -4.98
C GLY A 15 1.39 -8.38 -5.03
N LYS A 16 2.48 -9.09 -5.34
CA LYS A 16 2.53 -10.56 -5.46
C LYS A 16 3.38 -11.24 -4.38
N GLU A 17 4.25 -10.50 -3.70
CA GLU A 17 5.21 -11.06 -2.73
C GLU A 17 4.59 -11.33 -1.35
N ARG A 18 3.84 -12.44 -1.22
CA ARG A 18 3.19 -12.85 0.04
C ARG A 18 4.17 -13.04 1.19
N LYS A 19 5.35 -13.59 0.91
CA LYS A 19 6.37 -13.88 1.92
C LYS A 19 6.82 -12.61 2.65
N LEU A 20 6.83 -11.47 1.96
CA LEU A 20 7.23 -10.20 2.55
C LEU A 20 6.18 -9.69 3.55
N VAL A 21 4.90 -9.97 3.30
CA VAL A 21 3.81 -9.68 4.25
C VAL A 21 3.91 -10.59 5.47
N GLU A 22 4.16 -11.89 5.28
CA GLU A 22 4.37 -12.84 6.39
C GLU A 22 5.57 -12.42 7.26
N MET A 23 6.68 -12.04 6.63
CA MET A 23 7.85 -11.52 7.34
C MET A 23 7.57 -10.18 8.03
N HIS A 24 6.70 -9.33 7.49
CA HIS A 24 6.30 -8.08 8.13
C HIS A 24 5.62 -8.37 9.47
N GLU A 25 4.69 -9.34 9.53
CA GLU A 25 3.97 -9.69 10.75
C GLU A 25 4.88 -10.10 11.91
N GLU A 26 6.00 -10.77 11.60
CA GLU A 26 6.99 -11.22 12.58
C GLU A 26 8.11 -10.19 12.86
N ALA A 27 8.19 -9.13 12.05
CA ALA A 27 9.30 -8.20 12.09
C ALA A 27 9.24 -7.24 13.28
N SER A 28 10.42 -6.86 13.77
CA SER A 28 10.54 -5.82 14.80
C SER A 28 9.94 -4.50 14.29
N PRO A 29 9.41 -3.65 15.20
CA PRO A 29 8.82 -2.38 14.80
C PRO A 29 9.72 -1.51 13.92
N MET A 30 11.04 -1.52 14.14
CA MET A 30 11.96 -0.70 13.36
C MET A 30 12.09 -1.18 11.90
N VAL A 31 12.01 -2.50 11.67
CA VAL A 31 12.04 -3.08 10.32
C VAL A 31 10.71 -2.84 9.60
N ARG A 32 9.59 -3.03 10.31
CA ARG A 32 8.26 -2.72 9.79
C ARG A 32 8.14 -1.25 9.38
N TYR A 33 8.70 -0.33 10.18
CA TYR A 33 8.72 1.10 9.85
C TYR A 33 9.41 1.40 8.51
N GLU A 34 10.61 0.86 8.26
CA GLU A 34 11.31 1.09 6.99
C GLU A 34 10.55 0.46 5.81
N LEU A 35 9.90 -0.70 6.01
CA LEU A 35 9.08 -1.35 4.98
C LEU A 35 7.84 -0.52 4.64
N SER A 36 7.14 -0.05 5.66
CA SER A 36 5.94 0.77 5.54
C SER A 36 6.23 2.14 4.91
N ILE A 37 7.46 2.63 4.99
CA ILE A 37 7.88 3.79 4.20
C ILE A 37 7.81 3.47 2.70
N VAL A 38 8.40 2.36 2.28
CA VAL A 38 8.45 1.99 0.86
C VAL A 38 7.04 1.81 0.29
N ILE A 39 6.18 1.10 1.03
CA ILE A 39 4.79 0.88 0.65
C ILE A 39 3.99 2.19 0.62
N GLY A 40 4.16 3.06 1.63
CA GLY A 40 3.50 4.35 1.70
C GLY A 40 3.83 5.24 0.50
N SER A 41 5.08 5.22 0.04
CA SER A 41 5.48 5.93 -1.18
C SER A 41 4.76 5.42 -2.43
N MET A 42 4.53 4.10 -2.57
CA MET A 42 3.76 3.56 -3.69
C MET A 42 2.32 4.06 -3.68
N PHE A 43 1.65 4.00 -2.53
CA PHE A 43 0.27 4.51 -2.39
C PHE A 43 0.17 6.00 -2.73
N ILE A 44 1.16 6.81 -2.32
CA ILE A 44 1.21 8.24 -2.67
C ILE A 44 1.33 8.43 -4.19
N GLU A 45 2.28 7.76 -4.83
CA GLU A 45 2.56 8.01 -6.24
C GLU A 45 1.47 7.43 -7.16
N ILE A 46 0.84 6.32 -6.78
CA ILE A 46 -0.37 5.79 -7.44
C ILE A 46 -1.53 6.77 -7.25
N GLY A 47 -1.81 7.20 -6.02
CA GLY A 47 -2.91 8.12 -5.71
C GLY A 47 -2.76 9.51 -6.36
N LYS A 48 -1.52 9.95 -6.61
CA LYS A 48 -1.19 11.16 -7.39
C LYS A 48 -1.20 10.94 -8.91
N TRP A 49 -1.52 9.73 -9.39
CA TRP A 49 -1.52 9.37 -10.80
C TRP A 49 -0.15 9.51 -11.49
N ARG A 50 0.93 9.46 -10.71
CA ARG A 50 2.31 9.55 -11.21
C ARG A 50 2.89 8.20 -11.58
N VAL A 51 2.36 7.14 -10.97
CA VAL A 51 2.59 5.75 -11.39
C VAL A 51 1.31 5.23 -12.02
N GLN A 52 1.38 4.91 -13.31
CA GLN A 52 0.33 4.16 -13.99
C GLN A 52 0.65 2.68 -13.82
N CYS A 53 -0.26 1.95 -13.21
CA CYS A 53 -0.17 0.50 -13.08
C CYS A 53 -1.51 -0.13 -13.47
N GLY A 54 -1.45 -1.32 -14.06
CA GLY A 54 -2.62 -2.15 -14.36
C GLY A 54 -3.51 -2.38 -13.13
N GLY A 55 -4.80 -2.66 -13.38
CA GLY A 55 -5.79 -2.88 -12.33
C GLY A 55 -5.43 -4.04 -11.39
N GLU A 56 -4.90 -5.14 -11.92
CA GLU A 56 -4.46 -6.31 -11.15
C GLU A 56 -3.27 -6.00 -10.23
N ALA A 57 -2.25 -5.28 -10.72
CA ALA A 57 -1.09 -4.90 -9.93
C ALA A 57 -1.50 -4.01 -8.74
N ARG A 58 -2.43 -3.07 -9.00
CA ARG A 58 -3.00 -2.21 -7.96
C ARG A 58 -3.84 -2.99 -6.95
N ALA A 59 -4.69 -3.89 -7.42
CA ALA A 59 -5.51 -4.75 -6.57
C ALA A 59 -4.63 -5.62 -5.67
N GLY A 60 -3.57 -6.22 -6.22
CA GLY A 60 -2.60 -7.00 -5.44
C GLY A 60 -1.89 -6.16 -4.37
N LEU A 61 -1.48 -4.93 -4.70
CA LEU A 61 -0.89 -4.02 -3.71
C LEU A 61 -1.87 -3.70 -2.57
N VAL A 62 -3.13 -3.40 -2.90
CA VAL A 62 -4.16 -3.13 -1.90
C VAL A 62 -4.43 -4.36 -1.04
N ASP A 63 -4.66 -5.53 -1.65
CA ASP A 63 -4.96 -6.77 -0.95
C ASP A 63 -3.86 -7.17 0.04
N MET A 64 -2.60 -7.07 -0.40
CA MET A 64 -1.44 -7.45 0.42
C MET A 64 -1.10 -6.42 1.51
N TRP A 65 -1.15 -5.13 1.19
CA TRP A 65 -0.48 -4.11 2.01
C TRP A 65 -1.41 -3.15 2.73
N PHE A 66 -2.69 -3.08 2.37
CA PHE A 66 -3.61 -2.15 3.02
C PHE A 66 -3.75 -2.43 4.52
N LYS A 67 -3.96 -3.70 4.90
CA LYS A 67 -4.07 -4.09 6.32
C LYS A 67 -2.74 -3.88 7.09
N PRO A 68 -1.57 -4.34 6.60
CA PRO A 68 -0.28 -4.01 7.23
C PRO A 68 -0.07 -2.51 7.44
N MET A 69 -0.39 -1.67 6.45
CA MET A 69 -0.26 -0.21 6.56
C MET A 69 -1.18 0.39 7.61
N LEU A 70 -2.41 -0.13 7.75
CA LEU A 70 -3.33 0.31 8.81
C LEU A 70 -2.84 -0.06 10.21
N LEU A 71 -2.26 -1.25 10.38
CA LEU A 71 -1.66 -1.68 11.64
C LEU A 71 -0.46 -0.80 12.01
N ASP A 72 0.31 -0.39 11.00
CA ASP A 72 1.51 0.44 11.14
C ASP A 72 1.20 1.95 11.31
N PHE A 73 -0.04 2.36 11.05
CA PHE A 73 -0.47 3.75 10.93
C PHE A 73 -0.15 4.62 12.15
N GLY A 74 -0.38 4.11 13.37
CA GLY A 74 -0.19 4.89 14.60
C GLY A 74 1.25 5.25 14.93
N TRP A 75 2.23 4.54 14.38
CA TRP A 75 3.64 4.65 14.70
C TRP A 75 4.44 5.17 13.50
N LEU A 76 3.92 4.99 12.28
CA LEU A 76 4.28 5.81 11.12
C LEU A 76 4.07 7.31 11.40
N GLN A 77 3.00 7.68 12.12
CA GLN A 77 2.77 9.06 12.57
C GLN A 77 3.88 9.63 13.47
N MET A 78 4.60 8.76 14.19
CA MET A 78 5.68 9.16 15.12
C MET A 78 7.05 9.20 14.43
N GLY A 79 7.14 8.70 13.20
CA GLY A 79 8.36 8.67 12.41
C GLY A 79 8.73 10.03 11.83
N LYS A 80 10.03 10.33 11.77
CA LYS A 80 10.56 11.60 11.24
C LYS A 80 11.09 11.51 9.81
N LYS A 81 11.12 10.32 9.19
CA LYS A 81 11.70 10.14 7.85
C LYS A 81 10.62 10.30 6.76
N GLY A 82 10.67 11.44 6.08
CA GLY A 82 10.41 11.56 4.64
C GLY A 82 9.00 11.34 4.10
N LEU A 83 8.05 10.80 4.87
CA LEU A 83 6.66 10.64 4.46
C LEU A 83 5.73 11.57 5.21
N TYR A 84 4.98 12.38 4.48
CA TYR A 84 3.88 13.14 5.04
C TYR A 84 2.71 12.19 5.23
N MET A 85 2.34 11.91 6.48
CA MET A 85 1.28 10.96 6.83
C MET A 85 -0.04 11.23 6.09
N ARG A 86 -0.39 12.52 5.95
CA ARG A 86 -1.58 12.94 5.21
C ARG A 86 -1.52 12.50 3.75
N GLU A 87 -0.35 12.55 3.12
CA GLU A 87 -0.20 12.11 1.73
C GLU A 87 -0.34 10.59 1.63
N VAL A 88 0.15 9.83 2.62
CA VAL A 88 -0.03 8.37 2.66
C VAL A 88 -1.52 8.03 2.77
N GLU A 89 -2.24 8.67 3.70
CA GLU A 89 -3.68 8.47 3.88
C GLU A 89 -4.48 8.83 2.61
N GLU A 90 -4.19 9.99 2.01
CA GLU A 90 -4.82 10.42 0.77
C GLU A 90 -4.48 9.47 -0.40
N GLY A 91 -3.22 9.03 -0.50
CA GLY A 91 -2.75 8.08 -1.49
C GLY A 91 -3.44 6.73 -1.38
N MET A 92 -3.59 6.20 -0.16
CA MET A 92 -4.36 4.98 0.12
C MET A 92 -5.82 5.16 -0.29
N GLY A 93 -6.45 6.27 0.10
CA GLY A 93 -7.83 6.59 -0.28
C GLY A 93 -8.03 6.65 -1.79
N GLN A 94 -7.16 7.35 -2.52
CA GLN A 94 -7.24 7.45 -3.98
C GLN A 94 -6.97 6.12 -4.69
N THR A 95 -6.04 5.32 -4.17
CA THR A 95 -5.74 3.98 -4.70
C THR A 95 -6.92 3.03 -4.55
N LEU A 96 -7.68 3.15 -3.45
CA LEU A 96 -8.93 2.39 -3.23
C LEU A 96 -10.11 2.89 -4.08
N LEU A 97 -10.24 4.21 -4.24
CA LEU A 97 -11.36 4.84 -4.95
C LEU A 97 -11.22 4.75 -6.47
N THR A 98 -10.05 4.36 -6.98
CA THR A 98 -9.95 4.07 -8.39
C THR A 98 -10.76 2.82 -8.70
N PRO A 99 -11.62 2.79 -9.74
CA PRO A 99 -12.60 1.74 -9.89
C PRO A 99 -11.91 0.40 -10.16
N ILE A 100 -11.75 -0.40 -9.12
CA ILE A 100 -11.44 -1.81 -9.20
C ILE A 100 -12.76 -2.49 -8.84
N GLU A 101 -13.44 -3.08 -9.81
CA GLU A 101 -14.67 -3.85 -9.57
C GLU A 101 -14.44 -4.96 -8.52
N GLU A 102 -13.20 -5.44 -8.38
CA GLU A 102 -12.77 -6.43 -7.38
C GLU A 102 -12.45 -5.84 -5.99
N ALA A 103 -11.95 -4.60 -5.86
CA ALA A 103 -11.57 -4.05 -4.55
C ALA A 103 -12.79 -3.74 -3.67
N LEU A 104 -13.94 -3.41 -4.27
CA LEU A 104 -15.20 -3.22 -3.55
C LEU A 104 -15.65 -4.51 -2.84
N SER A 105 -15.30 -5.69 -3.36
CA SER A 105 -15.59 -6.97 -2.71
C SER A 105 -14.74 -7.19 -1.46
N SER A 106 -13.43 -6.90 -1.50
CA SER A 106 -12.54 -7.00 -0.33
C SER A 106 -12.85 -5.95 0.74
N VAL A 107 -13.18 -4.72 0.34
CA VAL A 107 -13.56 -3.64 1.27
C VAL A 107 -14.87 -3.99 1.99
N HIS A 108 -15.85 -4.57 1.29
CA HIS A 108 -17.10 -5.04 1.91
C HIS A 108 -16.86 -6.14 2.96
N GLY A 109 -15.92 -7.07 2.71
CA GLY A 109 -15.52 -8.09 3.68
C GLY A 109 -14.82 -7.51 4.91
N MET A 110 -13.97 -6.49 4.75
CA MET A 110 -13.30 -5.83 5.88
C MET A 110 -14.27 -5.08 6.80
N PHE A 111 -15.31 -4.44 6.28
CA PHE A 111 -16.32 -3.77 7.11
C PHE A 111 -17.19 -4.74 7.93
N GLN A 112 -17.33 -6.00 7.51
CA GLN A 112 -18.05 -7.04 8.28
C GLN A 112 -17.20 -7.69 9.39
N VAL A 113 -15.88 -7.56 9.37
CA VAL A 113 -14.99 -8.10 10.41
C VAL A 113 -14.73 -7.08 11.53
N VAL A 114 -15.04 -5.81 11.29
CA VAL A 114 -14.78 -4.69 12.23
C VAL A 114 -16.06 -4.19 12.93
N LEU A 115 -17.25 -4.73 12.60
CA LEU A 115 -18.52 -4.53 13.31
C LEU A 115 -19.03 -5.85 13.89
#